data_AF-A0A285P3L1-F1
#
_entry.id   AF-A0A285P3L1-F1
#
_cell.length_a   1.000
_cell.length_b   1.000
_cell.length_c   1.000
_cell.angle_alpha   90.00
_cell.angle_beta   90.00
_cell.angle_gamma   90.00
#
_symmetry.space_group_name_H-M   'P 1'
#
loop_
_entity.id
_entity.type
_entity.pdbx_description
1 polymer ?
#
loop_
_entity_poly.entity_id
_entity_poly.type
_entity_poly.pdbx_seq_one_letter_code
_entity_poly.pdbx_strand_id
1 'polypeptide(L)'
;MFEDLQRAIESVEPYVKQRISEFKRLRSEGITHYDFRPFLKVELDADIFSELCFCILTANSSASMGILLQKEIGIDGFKSMDLEELTQIISKHGHRFARQRAERIVKAREVFEDVLGLVQSAKSGKEIRDLLSDACSKYKVQGFGLKEASHFLRNIGFDDVAIVDRHVLRYLKEKKLIPEQKTLTRRIYLTAEERLAEICSKLNLTQAELDLYIFYIKTKKVLK
;
A
#
# COMPACT_ATOMS: atom_id res chain seq x y z
N MET A 1 4.22 -11.10 -24.82
CA MET A 1 4.63 -9.88 -24.07
C MET A 1 4.47 -10.04 -22.55
N PHE A 2 3.38 -10.63 -22.06
CA PHE A 2 3.06 -10.75 -20.62
C PHE A 2 3.04 -12.20 -20.08
N GLU A 3 3.85 -13.09 -20.66
CA GLU A 3 3.92 -14.52 -20.25
C GLU A 3 4.36 -14.73 -18.79
N ASP A 4 5.16 -13.81 -18.24
CA ASP A 4 5.51 -13.80 -16.83
C ASP A 4 4.33 -13.46 -15.92
N LEU A 5 3.45 -12.54 -16.33
CA LEU A 5 2.19 -12.27 -15.63
C LEU A 5 1.25 -13.48 -15.72
N GLN A 6 1.10 -14.10 -16.89
CA GLN A 6 0.26 -15.29 -17.04
C GLN A 6 0.72 -16.43 -16.12
N ARG A 7 2.03 -16.72 -16.09
CA ARG A 7 2.61 -17.70 -15.16
C ARG A 7 2.44 -17.31 -13.69
N ALA A 8 2.51 -16.03 -13.36
CA ALA A 8 2.28 -15.55 -11.99
C ALA A 8 0.81 -15.75 -11.58
N ILE A 9 -0.14 -15.45 -12.48
CA ILE A 9 -1.57 -15.68 -12.27
C ILE A 9 -1.80 -17.17 -11.98
N GLU A 10 -1.36 -18.05 -12.86
CA GLU A 10 -1.50 -19.51 -12.66
C GLU A 10 -0.87 -20.00 -11.34
N SER A 11 0.24 -19.40 -10.93
CA SER A 11 0.99 -19.86 -9.75
C SER A 11 0.44 -19.37 -8.41
N VAL A 12 -0.10 -18.15 -8.33
CA VAL A 12 -0.45 -17.52 -7.03
C VAL A 12 -1.83 -16.85 -6.99
N GLU A 13 -2.68 -17.07 -7.99
CA GLU A 13 -4.04 -16.52 -8.01
C GLU A 13 -4.83 -16.74 -6.71
N PRO A 14 -4.83 -17.92 -6.06
CA PRO A 14 -5.57 -18.12 -4.81
C PRO A 14 -5.15 -17.14 -3.71
N TYR A 15 -3.86 -16.87 -3.58
CA TYR A 15 -3.32 -15.94 -2.58
C TYR A 15 -3.60 -14.48 -2.93
N VAL A 16 -3.61 -14.14 -4.23
CA VAL A 16 -3.99 -12.81 -4.69
C VAL A 16 -5.49 -12.57 -4.43
N LYS A 17 -6.35 -13.53 -4.77
CA LYS A 17 -7.80 -13.45 -4.50
C LYS A 17 -8.09 -13.34 -3.01
N GLN A 18 -7.40 -14.13 -2.17
CA GLN A 18 -7.47 -14.01 -0.73
C GLN A 18 -7.12 -12.58 -0.30
N ARG A 19 -5.96 -12.06 -0.71
CA ARG A 19 -5.51 -10.73 -0.31
C ARG A 19 -6.48 -9.61 -0.73
N ILE A 20 -7.00 -9.68 -1.95
CA ILE A 20 -8.01 -8.74 -2.44
C ILE A 20 -9.30 -8.84 -1.62
N SER A 21 -9.72 -10.04 -1.23
CA SER A 21 -10.90 -10.21 -0.37
C SER A 21 -10.70 -9.61 1.02
N GLU A 22 -9.50 -9.73 1.59
CA GLU A 22 -9.15 -9.14 2.89
C GLU A 22 -9.14 -7.61 2.84
N PHE A 23 -8.65 -7.00 1.75
CA PHE A 23 -8.73 -5.56 1.51
C PHE A 23 -10.17 -5.05 1.38
N LYS A 24 -11.01 -5.79 0.64
CA LYS A 24 -12.44 -5.46 0.48
C LYS A 24 -13.19 -5.60 1.81
N ARG A 25 -12.84 -6.59 2.62
CA ARG A 25 -13.38 -6.76 3.98
C ARG A 25 -13.00 -5.59 4.87
N LEU A 26 -11.74 -5.17 4.84
CA LEU A 26 -11.28 -4.00 5.60
C LEU A 26 -12.09 -2.74 5.27
N ARG A 27 -12.43 -2.53 3.99
CA ARG A 27 -13.27 -1.40 3.56
C ARG A 27 -14.69 -1.47 4.11
N SER A 28 -15.30 -2.64 4.05
CA SER A 28 -16.73 -2.84 4.30
C SER A 28 -17.05 -3.01 5.78
N GLU A 29 -16.16 -3.68 6.52
CA GLU A 29 -16.33 -4.01 7.94
C GLU A 29 -15.49 -3.11 8.85
N GLY A 30 -14.53 -2.34 8.30
CA GLY A 30 -13.60 -1.49 9.07
C GLY A 30 -12.47 -2.26 9.73
N ILE A 31 -12.50 -3.59 9.68
CA ILE A 31 -11.51 -4.51 10.24
C ILE A 31 -11.32 -5.71 9.30
N THR A 32 -10.14 -6.31 9.31
CA THR A 32 -9.87 -7.55 8.60
C THR A 32 -8.80 -8.36 9.31
N HIS A 33 -8.79 -9.67 9.05
CA HIS A 33 -7.73 -10.56 9.46
C HIS A 33 -6.86 -10.88 8.25
N TYR A 34 -5.55 -10.67 8.38
CA TYR A 34 -4.59 -10.96 7.32
C TYR A 34 -3.79 -12.23 7.65
N ASP A 35 -3.80 -13.21 6.75
CA ASP A 35 -2.84 -14.32 6.76
C ASP A 35 -1.81 -14.15 5.63
N PHE A 36 -0.53 -14.08 5.98
CA PHE A 36 0.56 -13.89 5.01
C PHE A 36 1.27 -15.20 4.63
N ARG A 37 0.81 -16.36 5.12
CA ARG A 37 1.38 -17.65 4.74
C ARG A 37 1.06 -17.98 3.27
N PRO A 38 1.95 -18.71 2.57
CA PRO A 38 3.25 -19.21 3.04
C PRO A 38 4.38 -18.17 2.96
N PHE A 39 4.13 -16.96 2.45
CA PHE A 39 5.16 -15.97 2.10
C PHE A 39 5.80 -15.26 3.30
N LEU A 40 5.08 -15.17 4.40
CA LEU A 40 5.54 -14.70 5.69
C LEU A 40 4.74 -15.42 6.79
N LYS A 41 5.43 -16.03 7.76
CA LYS A 41 4.81 -16.81 8.84
C LYS A 41 4.20 -15.91 9.93
N VAL A 42 3.27 -15.07 9.51
CA VAL A 42 2.64 -14.04 10.34
C VAL A 42 1.18 -13.91 9.94
N GLU A 43 0.33 -13.76 10.95
CA GLU A 43 -1.06 -13.32 10.85
C GLU A 43 -1.26 -12.14 11.81
N LEU A 44 -2.18 -11.23 11.47
CA LEU A 44 -2.58 -10.10 12.30
C LEU A 44 -3.96 -9.57 11.94
N ASP A 45 -4.63 -8.95 12.91
CA ASP A 45 -5.82 -8.13 12.67
C ASP A 45 -5.41 -6.68 12.37
N ALA A 46 -6.14 -6.06 11.45
CA ALA A 46 -5.91 -4.68 11.04
C ALA A 46 -7.24 -3.95 10.88
N ASP A 47 -7.29 -2.72 11.39
CA ASP A 47 -8.31 -1.73 11.04
C ASP A 47 -7.75 -0.71 10.04
N ILE A 48 -8.63 0.18 9.54
CA ILE A 48 -8.27 1.19 8.54
C ILE A 48 -7.13 2.09 9.03
N PHE A 49 -7.10 2.45 10.32
CA PHE A 49 -6.05 3.31 10.86
C PHE A 49 -4.70 2.60 10.94
N SER A 50 -4.68 1.36 11.41
CA SER A 50 -3.47 0.54 11.43
C SER A 50 -2.91 0.31 10.02
N GLU A 51 -3.78 0.24 9.00
CA GLU A 51 -3.38 0.13 7.59
C GLU A 51 -2.76 1.43 7.05
N LEU A 52 -3.33 2.59 7.42
CA LEU A 52 -2.72 3.89 7.14
C LEU A 52 -1.32 3.96 7.76
N CYS A 53 -1.18 3.53 9.02
CA CYS A 53 0.10 3.50 9.73
C CYS A 53 1.09 2.52 9.09
N PHE A 54 0.63 1.35 8.61
CA PHE A 54 1.43 0.42 7.82
C PHE A 54 2.01 1.09 6.56
N CYS A 55 1.22 1.88 5.82
CA CYS A 55 1.72 2.62 4.65
C CYS A 55 2.74 3.71 5.02
N ILE A 56 2.61 4.35 6.19
CA ILE A 56 3.63 5.25 6.73
C ILE A 56 4.94 4.50 6.96
N LEU A 57 4.89 3.31 7.57
CA LEU A 57 6.05 2.49 7.92
C LEU A 57 6.75 1.87 6.70
N THR A 58 6.02 1.50 5.66
CA THR A 58 6.59 0.85 4.48
C THR A 58 7.23 1.80 3.48
N ALA A 59 7.02 3.11 3.61
CA ALA A 59 7.71 4.09 2.78
C ALA A 59 9.25 3.98 2.96
N ASN A 60 9.94 3.59 1.89
CA ASN A 60 11.38 3.30 1.88
C ASN A 60 11.82 2.19 2.85
N SER A 61 10.90 1.27 3.17
CA SER A 61 11.14 0.03 3.92
C SER A 61 10.52 -1.17 3.20
N SER A 62 10.69 -2.38 3.75
CA SER A 62 10.08 -3.59 3.19
C SER A 62 8.67 -3.81 3.73
N ALA A 63 7.79 -4.39 2.91
CA ALA A 63 6.46 -4.81 3.34
C ALA A 63 6.53 -5.78 4.54
N SER A 64 7.51 -6.70 4.54
CA SER A 64 7.69 -7.65 5.66
C SER A 64 7.99 -6.95 6.99
N MET A 65 8.86 -5.94 7.01
CA MET A 65 9.11 -5.15 8.22
C MET A 65 7.86 -4.37 8.65
N GLY A 66 7.14 -3.78 7.70
CA GLY A 66 5.87 -3.10 7.99
C GLY A 66 4.84 -4.02 8.63
N ILE A 67 4.69 -5.25 8.13
CA ILE A 67 3.78 -6.27 8.68
C ILE A 67 4.19 -6.67 10.10
N LEU A 68 5.48 -6.91 10.33
CA LEU A 68 5.99 -7.27 11.66
C LEU A 68 5.76 -6.13 12.68
N LEU A 69 6.00 -4.89 12.28
CA LEU A 69 5.71 -3.72 13.11
C LEU A 69 4.22 -3.53 13.34
N GLN A 70 3.38 -3.70 12.31
CA GLN A 70 1.93 -3.61 12.46
C GLN A 70 1.40 -4.65 13.45
N LYS A 71 1.98 -5.86 13.44
CA LYS A 71 1.67 -6.91 14.41
C LYS A 71 2.13 -6.58 15.84
N GLU A 72 3.36 -6.10 16.01
CA GLU A 72 3.90 -5.81 17.35
C GLU A 72 3.23 -4.59 18.00
N ILE A 73 2.93 -3.56 17.21
CA ILE A 73 2.26 -2.35 17.69
C ILE A 73 0.75 -2.61 17.88
N GLY A 74 0.12 -3.30 16.93
CA GLY A 74 -1.31 -3.61 16.97
C GLY A 74 -2.21 -2.38 16.75
N ILE A 75 -3.51 -2.62 16.61
CA ILE A 75 -4.51 -1.58 16.38
C ILE A 75 -4.51 -0.55 17.52
N ASP A 76 -4.56 -1.02 18.77
CA ASP A 76 -4.62 -0.14 19.93
C ASP A 76 -3.32 0.64 20.12
N GLY A 77 -2.16 -0.01 19.92
CA GLY A 77 -0.87 0.66 20.06
C GLY A 77 -0.69 1.81 19.08
N PHE A 78 -1.15 1.68 17.83
CA PHE A 78 -1.11 2.79 16.88
C PHE A 78 -1.97 3.97 17.33
N LYS A 79 -3.07 3.74 18.08
CA LYS A 79 -3.97 4.78 18.58
C LYS A 79 -3.49 5.40 19.88
N SER A 80 -2.88 4.63 20.78
CA SER A 80 -2.61 5.06 22.16
C SER A 80 -1.14 5.31 22.49
N MET A 81 -0.19 4.56 21.92
CA MET A 81 1.23 4.68 22.30
C MET A 81 1.76 6.07 22.03
N ASP A 82 2.64 6.56 22.89
CA ASP A 82 3.26 7.86 22.68
C ASP A 82 4.38 7.81 21.62
N LEU A 83 4.97 8.98 21.36
CA LEU A 83 6.03 9.12 20.37
C LEU A 83 7.26 8.27 20.69
N GLU A 84 7.63 8.17 21.96
CA GLU A 84 8.86 7.49 22.38
C GLU A 84 8.66 5.97 22.40
N GLU A 85 7.52 5.47 22.86
CA GLU A 85 7.15 4.06 22.77
C GLU A 85 7.16 3.57 21.32
N LEU A 86 6.51 4.30 20.41
CA LEU A 86 6.52 3.99 18.98
C LEU A 86 7.94 4.03 18.41
N THR A 87 8.72 5.04 18.76
CA THR A 87 10.10 5.18 18.28
C THR A 87 10.96 3.99 18.71
N GLN A 88 10.83 3.54 19.96
CA GLN A 88 11.56 2.40 20.49
C GLN A 88 11.23 1.11 19.76
N ILE A 89 9.92 0.79 19.58
CA ILE A 89 9.49 -0.40 18.86
C ILE A 89 9.97 -0.36 17.40
N ILE A 90 9.78 0.77 16.71
CA ILE A 90 10.19 0.92 15.31
C ILE A 90 11.72 0.81 15.15
N SER A 91 12.48 1.37 16.09
CA SER A 91 13.95 1.29 16.11
C SER A 91 14.46 -0.12 16.35
N LYS A 92 13.82 -0.87 17.27
CA LYS A 92 14.15 -2.28 17.58
C LYS A 92 14.05 -3.20 16.37
N HIS A 93 13.16 -2.89 15.41
CA HIS A 93 13.06 -3.59 14.12
C HIS A 93 14.09 -3.14 13.08
N GLY A 94 14.99 -2.23 13.41
CA GLY A 94 16.04 -1.73 12.51
C GLY A 94 15.54 -0.72 11.47
N HIS A 95 14.41 -0.07 11.71
CA HIS A 95 13.88 0.90 10.75
C HIS A 95 14.66 2.22 10.81
N ARG A 96 15.39 2.54 9.72
CA ARG A 96 16.32 3.69 9.61
C ARG A 96 15.74 5.07 9.95
N PHE A 97 14.43 5.24 9.84
CA PHE A 97 13.73 6.51 10.11
C PHE A 97 12.76 6.42 11.28
N ALA A 98 13.08 5.65 12.32
CA ALA A 98 12.15 5.32 13.41
C ALA A 98 11.39 6.52 13.99
N ARG A 99 12.11 7.53 14.48
CA ARG A 99 11.50 8.73 15.08
C ARG A 99 10.57 9.46 14.10
N GLN A 100 11.04 9.68 12.87
CA GLN A 100 10.22 10.34 11.83
C GLN A 100 8.94 9.56 11.51
N ARG A 101 8.97 8.22 11.54
CA ARG A 101 7.78 7.40 11.33
C ARG A 101 6.81 7.51 12.51
N ALA A 102 7.33 7.46 13.74
CA ALA A 102 6.53 7.64 14.95
C ALA A 102 5.85 9.02 14.97
N GLU A 103 6.58 10.11 14.66
CA GLU A 103 6.01 11.46 14.55
C GLU A 103 4.86 11.55 13.54
N ARG A 104 5.01 10.88 12.39
CA ARG A 104 3.97 10.84 11.36
C ARG A 104 2.74 10.03 11.81
N ILE A 105 2.94 8.92 12.51
CA ILE A 105 1.86 8.11 13.08
C ILE A 105 1.06 8.93 14.09
N VAL A 106 1.75 9.61 15.03
CA VAL A 106 1.08 10.45 16.03
C VAL A 106 0.25 11.54 15.36
N LYS A 107 0.82 12.26 14.38
CA LYS A 107 0.09 13.29 13.62
C LYS A 107 -1.04 12.74 12.78
N ALA A 108 -0.91 11.51 12.26
CA ALA A 108 -1.98 10.89 11.49
C ALA A 108 -3.27 10.69 12.31
N ARG A 109 -3.17 10.57 13.64
CA ARG A 109 -4.33 10.49 14.55
C ARG A 109 -5.21 11.74 14.45
N GLU A 110 -4.60 12.91 14.30
CA GLU A 110 -5.29 14.21 14.29
C GLU A 110 -6.19 14.38 13.06
N VAL A 111 -5.81 13.81 11.92
CA VAL A 111 -6.52 13.94 10.65
C VAL A 111 -7.34 12.70 10.28
N PHE A 112 -7.28 11.64 11.10
CA PHE A 112 -7.80 10.34 10.70
C PHE A 112 -9.32 10.32 10.51
N GLU A 113 -10.08 11.00 11.37
CA GLU A 113 -11.55 11.04 11.25
C GLU A 113 -12.00 11.68 9.93
N ASP A 114 -11.34 12.76 9.50
CA ASP A 114 -11.60 13.41 8.21
C ASP A 114 -11.24 12.48 7.04
N VAL A 115 -10.11 11.77 7.14
CA VAL A 115 -9.67 10.79 6.14
C VAL A 115 -10.67 9.62 6.07
N LEU A 116 -11.14 9.13 7.22
CA LEU A 116 -12.10 8.03 7.31
C LEU A 116 -13.44 8.43 6.66
N GLY A 117 -13.95 9.62 6.97
CA GLY A 117 -15.16 10.15 6.33
C GLY A 117 -15.02 10.32 4.82
N LEU A 118 -13.84 10.73 4.35
CA LEU A 118 -13.53 10.84 2.91
C LEU A 118 -13.57 9.46 2.23
N VAL A 119 -12.90 8.44 2.79
CA VAL A 119 -12.84 7.10 2.16
C VAL A 119 -14.19 6.38 2.18
N GLN A 120 -15.05 6.66 3.16
CA GLN A 120 -16.39 6.10 3.26
C GLN A 120 -17.40 6.73 2.28
N SER A 121 -17.23 8.02 1.96
CA SER A 121 -18.16 8.77 1.11
C SER A 121 -17.79 8.77 -0.38
N ALA A 122 -16.51 8.59 -0.71
CA ALA A 122 -16.01 8.77 -2.07
C ALA A 122 -16.09 7.50 -2.94
N LYS A 123 -16.28 7.73 -4.24
CA LYS A 123 -16.46 6.67 -5.25
C LYS A 123 -15.19 6.29 -6.00
N SER A 124 -14.21 7.20 -6.13
CA SER A 124 -12.95 6.94 -6.86
C SER A 124 -11.75 6.99 -5.94
N GLY A 125 -10.90 5.97 -6.00
CA GLY A 125 -9.62 5.96 -5.29
C GLY A 125 -8.67 7.02 -5.83
N LYS A 126 -8.71 7.34 -7.14
CA LYS A 126 -7.81 8.33 -7.75
C LYS A 126 -8.02 9.74 -7.21
N GLU A 127 -9.27 10.14 -7.01
CA GLU A 127 -9.62 11.45 -6.41
C GLU A 127 -9.15 11.52 -4.97
N ILE A 128 -9.42 10.48 -4.17
CA ILE A 128 -8.99 10.41 -2.78
C ILE A 128 -7.46 10.43 -2.70
N ARG A 129 -6.76 9.67 -3.55
CA ARG A 129 -5.29 9.64 -3.61
C ARG A 129 -4.71 11.03 -3.75
N ASP A 130 -5.28 11.82 -4.64
CA ASP A 130 -4.83 13.19 -4.87
C ASP A 130 -5.06 14.06 -3.62
N LEU A 131 -6.22 13.94 -2.97
CA LEU A 131 -6.50 14.64 -1.71
C LEU A 131 -5.59 14.20 -0.54
N LEU A 132 -5.25 12.92 -0.42
CA LEU A 132 -4.37 12.42 0.65
C LEU A 132 -2.89 12.79 0.41
N SER A 133 -2.51 13.04 -0.85
CA SER A 133 -1.11 13.29 -1.24
C SER A 133 -0.78 14.77 -1.44
N ASP A 134 -1.77 15.62 -1.76
CA ASP A 134 -1.56 17.05 -2.00
C ASP A 134 -1.26 17.81 -0.69
N ALA A 135 -0.16 18.58 -0.68
CA ALA A 135 0.25 19.37 0.48
C ALA A 135 -0.72 20.50 0.84
N CYS A 136 -1.55 20.94 -0.10
CA CYS A 136 -2.56 21.98 0.10
C CYS A 136 -3.93 21.42 0.52
N SER A 137 -4.09 20.10 0.56
CA SER A 137 -5.36 19.45 0.92
C SER A 137 -5.52 19.37 2.44
N LYS A 138 -6.75 19.60 2.92
CA LYS A 138 -7.10 19.38 4.33
C LYS A 138 -7.03 17.90 4.75
N TYR A 139 -7.11 16.97 3.79
CA TYR A 139 -7.02 15.53 4.01
C TYR A 139 -5.59 15.00 3.91
N LYS A 140 -4.59 15.90 3.84
CA LYS A 140 -3.19 15.53 3.68
C LYS A 140 -2.73 14.64 4.84
N VAL A 141 -2.24 13.45 4.51
CA VAL A 141 -1.54 12.59 5.46
C VAL A 141 -0.04 12.85 5.40
N GLN A 142 0.58 13.15 6.55
CA GLN A 142 2.02 13.44 6.57
C GLN A 142 2.84 12.21 6.19
N GLY A 143 3.70 12.37 5.17
CA GLY A 143 4.51 11.29 4.63
C GLY A 143 3.86 10.53 3.48
N PHE A 144 2.61 10.86 3.10
CA PHE A 144 2.00 10.28 1.90
C PHE A 144 2.39 11.07 0.65
N GLY A 145 3.08 10.43 -0.29
CA GLY A 145 3.07 10.85 -1.69
C GLY A 145 1.96 10.13 -2.46
N LEU A 146 1.99 10.21 -3.79
CA LEU A 146 1.05 9.46 -4.64
C LEU A 146 1.14 7.96 -4.40
N LYS A 147 2.36 7.43 -4.24
CA LYS A 147 2.59 6.01 -4.02
C LYS A 147 1.97 5.53 -2.70
N GLU A 148 2.29 6.17 -1.58
CA GLU A 148 1.75 5.78 -0.28
C GLU A 148 0.23 5.97 -0.19
N ALA A 149 -0.32 7.02 -0.80
CA ALA A 149 -1.76 7.23 -0.86
C ALA A 149 -2.47 6.12 -1.68
N SER A 150 -1.95 5.78 -2.87
CA SER A 150 -2.45 4.65 -3.65
C SER A 150 -2.32 3.32 -2.90
N HIS A 151 -1.21 3.14 -2.18
CA HIS A 151 -0.94 1.93 -1.40
C HIS A 151 -1.98 1.75 -0.30
N PHE A 152 -2.23 2.79 0.47
CA PHE A 152 -3.27 2.80 1.49
C PHE A 152 -4.64 2.47 0.90
N LEU A 153 -5.03 3.18 -0.17
CA LEU A 153 -6.33 3.00 -0.81
C LEU A 153 -6.51 1.59 -1.37
N ARG A 154 -5.48 1.02 -2.00
CA ARG A 154 -5.52 -0.37 -2.46
C ARG A 154 -5.75 -1.32 -1.28
N ASN A 155 -5.01 -1.14 -0.19
CA ASN A 155 -5.09 -2.02 0.97
C ASN A 155 -6.42 -1.90 1.73
N ILE A 156 -7.14 -0.79 1.56
CA ILE A 156 -8.53 -0.64 2.02
C ILE A 156 -9.54 -0.89 0.89
N GLY A 157 -9.19 -1.65 -0.13
CA GLY A 157 -10.14 -2.25 -1.08
C GLY A 157 -10.52 -1.41 -2.30
N PHE A 158 -9.81 -0.32 -2.61
CA PHE A 158 -9.93 0.34 -3.91
C PHE A 158 -9.15 -0.42 -4.98
N ASP A 159 -9.74 -0.56 -6.17
CA ASP A 159 -9.20 -1.36 -7.28
C ASP A 159 -8.81 -0.52 -8.51
N ASP A 160 -9.02 0.80 -8.45
CA ASP A 160 -8.81 1.78 -9.51
C ASP A 160 -7.51 2.60 -9.36
N VAL A 161 -6.64 2.27 -8.41
CA VAL A 161 -5.37 2.99 -8.13
C VAL A 161 -4.14 2.11 -8.29
N ALA A 162 -3.09 2.64 -8.93
CA ALA A 162 -1.84 1.93 -9.10
C ALA A 162 -0.86 2.33 -8.02
N ILE A 163 -0.06 1.38 -7.52
CA ILE A 163 1.05 1.65 -6.61
C ILE A 163 2.34 1.71 -7.44
N VAL A 164 2.67 2.89 -7.97
CA VAL A 164 3.88 3.04 -8.80
C VAL A 164 5.13 3.14 -7.90
N ASP A 165 5.59 2.00 -7.42
CA ASP A 165 6.79 1.85 -6.61
C ASP A 165 8.03 1.47 -7.45
N ARG A 166 9.15 1.16 -6.78
CA ARG A 166 10.38 0.74 -7.47
C ARG A 166 10.22 -0.59 -8.23
N HIS A 167 9.40 -1.51 -7.74
CA HIS A 167 9.19 -2.84 -8.33
C HIS A 167 8.35 -2.73 -9.60
N VAL A 168 7.28 -1.95 -9.56
CA VAL A 168 6.42 -1.60 -10.70
C VAL A 168 7.19 -0.80 -11.75
N LEU A 169 7.93 0.24 -11.35
CA LEU A 169 8.76 1.01 -12.29
C LEU A 169 9.81 0.13 -12.97
N ARG A 170 10.48 -0.75 -12.21
CA ARG A 170 11.44 -1.70 -12.78
C ARG A 170 10.77 -2.65 -13.77
N TYR A 171 9.60 -3.17 -13.43
CA TYR A 171 8.83 -4.03 -14.33
C TYR A 171 8.46 -3.32 -15.64
N LEU A 172 7.89 -2.11 -15.57
CA LEU A 172 7.51 -1.34 -16.76
C LEU A 172 8.73 -0.98 -17.64
N LYS A 173 9.88 -0.67 -17.03
CA LYS A 173 11.14 -0.43 -17.76
C LYS A 173 11.65 -1.68 -18.48
N GLU A 174 11.66 -2.84 -17.82
CA GLU A 174 12.06 -4.11 -18.45
C GLU A 174 11.14 -4.48 -19.64
N LYS A 175 9.86 -4.12 -19.56
CA LYS A 175 8.90 -4.29 -20.65
C LYS A 175 8.93 -3.17 -21.71
N LYS A 176 9.81 -2.17 -21.54
CA LYS A 176 9.95 -0.99 -22.41
C LYS A 176 8.65 -0.20 -22.58
N LEU A 177 7.80 -0.17 -21.54
CA LEU A 177 6.51 0.53 -21.54
C LEU A 177 6.60 1.99 -21.09
N ILE A 178 7.66 2.33 -20.37
CA ILE A 178 7.97 3.70 -19.94
C ILE A 178 9.43 4.03 -20.24
N PRO A 179 9.76 5.31 -20.50
CA PRO A 179 11.14 5.73 -20.70
C PRO A 179 11.98 5.55 -19.42
N GLU A 180 13.30 5.43 -19.59
CA GLU A 180 14.21 5.52 -18.46
C GLU A 180 14.17 6.92 -17.85
N GLN A 181 13.84 6.99 -16.57
CA GLN A 181 13.73 8.22 -15.80
C GLN A 181 14.47 8.04 -14.48
N LYS A 182 15.24 9.07 -14.09
CA LYS A 182 15.95 9.12 -12.79
C LYS A 182 15.02 9.51 -11.65
N THR A 183 14.02 10.35 -11.91
CA THR A 183 13.12 10.93 -10.90
C THR A 183 11.67 10.61 -11.20
N LEU A 184 10.91 10.20 -10.18
CA LEU A 184 9.46 9.97 -10.30
C LEU A 184 8.69 11.28 -10.07
N THR A 185 8.32 11.96 -11.15
CA THR A 185 7.41 13.12 -11.10
C THR A 185 5.95 12.66 -11.12
N ARG A 186 5.01 13.53 -10.72
CA ARG A 186 3.56 13.25 -10.83
C ARG A 186 3.16 12.85 -12.26
N ARG A 187 3.69 13.54 -13.29
CA ARG A 187 3.44 13.19 -14.70
C ARG A 187 3.88 11.76 -15.01
N ILE A 188 5.09 11.38 -14.60
CA ILE A 188 5.62 10.02 -14.84
C ILE A 188 4.79 8.97 -14.08
N TYR A 189 4.37 9.29 -12.86
CA TYR A 189 3.50 8.42 -12.07
C TYR A 189 2.19 8.14 -12.81
N LEU A 190 1.51 9.18 -13.29
CA LEU A 190 0.23 9.03 -14.00
C LEU A 190 0.39 8.31 -15.34
N THR A 191 1.46 8.59 -16.10
CA THR A 191 1.77 7.82 -17.32
C THR A 191 2.03 6.34 -17.01
N ALA A 192 2.71 6.02 -15.92
CA ALA A 192 2.90 4.63 -15.51
C ALA A 192 1.57 3.97 -15.11
N GLU A 193 0.68 4.68 -14.41
CA GLU A 193 -0.66 4.22 -14.06
C GLU A 193 -1.52 3.94 -15.31
N GLU A 194 -1.45 4.80 -16.33
CA GLU A 194 -2.11 4.58 -17.63
C GLU A 194 -1.60 3.32 -18.32
N ARG A 195 -0.28 3.10 -18.37
CA ARG A 195 0.30 1.88 -18.95
C ARG A 195 -0.11 0.63 -18.18
N LEU A 196 -0.24 0.70 -16.86
CA LEU A 196 -0.76 -0.40 -16.05
C LEU A 196 -2.23 -0.67 -16.36
N ALA A 197 -3.04 0.37 -16.54
CA ALA A 197 -4.45 0.22 -16.94
C ALA A 197 -4.60 -0.48 -18.30
N GLU A 198 -3.73 -0.20 -19.27
CA GLU A 198 -3.69 -0.92 -20.55
C GLU A 198 -3.38 -2.42 -20.37
N ILE A 199 -2.50 -2.78 -19.43
CA ILE A 199 -2.21 -4.19 -19.11
C ILE A 199 -3.42 -4.85 -18.44
N CYS A 200 -4.02 -4.17 -17.45
CA CYS A 200 -5.24 -4.59 -16.78
C CYS A 200 -6.35 -4.93 -17.77
N SER A 201 -6.61 -4.06 -18.75
CA SER A 201 -7.63 -4.30 -19.78
C SER A 201 -7.35 -5.55 -20.63
N LYS A 202 -6.09 -5.79 -21.00
CA LYS A 202 -5.71 -6.95 -21.82
C LYS A 202 -5.80 -8.28 -21.07
N LEU A 203 -5.61 -8.25 -19.74
CA LEU A 203 -5.59 -9.45 -18.89
C LEU A 203 -6.87 -9.62 -18.06
N ASN A 204 -7.85 -8.70 -18.21
CA ASN A 204 -9.07 -8.65 -17.40
C ASN A 204 -8.77 -8.65 -15.88
N LEU A 205 -7.84 -7.79 -15.45
CA LEU A 205 -7.44 -7.61 -14.07
C LEU A 205 -7.75 -6.20 -13.59
N THR A 206 -7.94 -6.02 -12.29
CA THR A 206 -7.91 -4.71 -11.64
C THR A 206 -6.49 -4.21 -11.43
N GLN A 207 -6.31 -2.91 -11.12
CA GLN A 207 -4.98 -2.39 -10.77
C GLN A 207 -4.47 -2.98 -9.45
N ALA A 208 -5.38 -3.23 -8.51
CA ALA A 208 -5.06 -3.87 -7.24
C ALA A 208 -4.48 -5.29 -7.41
N GLU A 209 -5.09 -6.10 -8.29
CA GLU A 209 -4.61 -7.46 -8.60
C GLU A 209 -3.28 -7.42 -9.36
N LEU A 210 -3.18 -6.56 -10.39
CA LEU A 210 -1.97 -6.45 -11.20
C LEU A 210 -0.75 -6.10 -10.34
N ASP A 211 -0.89 -5.18 -9.38
CA ASP A 211 0.19 -4.83 -8.45
C ASP A 211 0.70 -6.06 -7.68
N LEU A 212 -0.19 -6.89 -7.13
CA LEU A 212 0.20 -8.09 -6.38
C LEU A 212 0.93 -9.10 -7.26
N TYR A 213 0.52 -9.27 -8.52
CA TYR A 213 1.24 -10.14 -9.47
C TYR A 213 2.60 -9.59 -9.85
N ILE A 214 2.72 -8.29 -10.12
CA ILE A 214 4.02 -7.65 -10.39
C ILE A 214 4.93 -7.78 -9.16
N PHE A 215 4.39 -7.55 -7.97
CA PHE A 215 5.12 -7.70 -6.71
C PHE A 215 5.62 -9.14 -6.53
N TYR A 216 4.79 -10.14 -6.82
CA TYR A 216 5.20 -11.55 -6.80
C TYR A 216 6.30 -11.85 -7.82
N ILE A 217 6.21 -11.35 -9.06
CA ILE A 217 7.28 -11.50 -10.07
C ILE A 217 8.60 -10.97 -9.53
N LYS A 218 8.58 -9.83 -8.81
CA LYS A 218 9.77 -9.16 -8.30
C LYS A 218 10.31 -9.69 -6.96
N THR A 219 9.48 -10.33 -6.15
CA THR A 219 9.84 -10.68 -4.76
C THR A 219 9.56 -12.13 -4.38
N LYS A 220 8.80 -12.86 -5.21
CA LYS A 220 8.26 -14.21 -4.94
C LYS A 220 7.34 -14.27 -3.72
N LYS A 221 6.70 -13.15 -3.38
CA LYS A 221 5.75 -13.04 -2.25
C LYS A 221 4.45 -12.39 -2.67
N VAL A 222 3.35 -12.81 -2.06
CA VAL A 222 2.08 -12.06 -2.05
C VAL A 222 1.86 -11.56 -0.63
N LEU A 223 2.12 -10.26 -0.42
CA LEU A 223 1.96 -9.57 0.85
C LEU A 223 0.87 -8.51 0.68
N LYS A 224 1.17 -7.25 1.00
CA LYS A 224 0.31 -6.10 0.77
C LYS A 224 1.11 -4.83 0.61
#